data_AF-A0A095CFD2-F1
#
_entry.id   AF-A0A095CFD2-F1
#
_cell.length_a   1.000
_cell.length_b   1.000
_cell.length_c   1.000
_cell.angle_alpha   90.00
_cell.angle_beta   90.00
_cell.angle_gamma   90.00
#
_symmetry.space_group_name_H-M   'P 1'
#
loop_
_entity.id
_entity.type
_entity.pdbx_description
1 polymer ?
#
loop_
_entity_poly.entity_id
_entity_poly.type
_entity_poly.pdbx_seq_one_letter_code
_entity_poly.pdbx_strand_id
1 'polypeptide(L)'
;MSVYARRCTACLCRVKSSCCDRRNGVSFIVHRNGDTFNPGRRVFINQRLALTWSSFMEQVRKQLGQYVPAIRCIVSPNTGTKIESVGDIMENHRYVAVPRGEPLKLLE
;
A
#
# COMPACT_ATOMS: atom_id res chain seq x y z
N MET A 1 31.11 5.04 -38.79
CA MET A 1 31.73 4.91 -37.45
C MET A 1 30.73 5.32 -36.39
N SER A 2 30.52 4.44 -35.40
CA SER A 2 29.32 4.28 -34.59
C SER A 2 28.94 5.44 -33.67
N VAL A 3 27.62 5.67 -33.61
CA VAL A 3 26.88 6.24 -32.48
C VAL A 3 27.18 5.46 -31.19
N TYR A 4 27.92 6.06 -30.26
CA TYR A 4 28.11 5.50 -28.93
C TYR A 4 26.88 5.79 -28.06
N ALA A 5 26.10 4.74 -27.83
CA ALA A 5 25.06 4.69 -26.81
C ALA A 5 25.66 5.10 -25.46
N ARG A 6 25.07 6.13 -24.83
CA ARG A 6 25.41 6.53 -23.45
C ARG A 6 25.02 5.40 -22.51
N ARG A 7 26.01 4.61 -22.14
CA ARG A 7 25.91 3.52 -21.18
C ARG A 7 25.94 4.14 -19.79
N CYS A 8 24.80 4.15 -19.09
CA CYS A 8 24.76 4.46 -17.67
C CYS A 8 25.46 3.34 -16.89
N THR A 9 26.76 3.51 -16.63
CA THR A 9 27.56 2.64 -15.78
C THR A 9 27.64 3.24 -14.39
N ALA A 10 26.70 2.86 -13.50
CA ALA A 10 26.90 2.70 -12.05
C ALA A 10 25.54 2.62 -11.33
N CYS A 11 25.01 1.41 -11.19
CA CYS A 11 24.16 1.05 -10.05
C CYS A 11 24.40 -0.43 -9.74
N LEU A 12 25.37 -0.68 -8.86
CA LEU A 12 25.70 -2.01 -8.30
C LEU A 12 24.80 -2.37 -7.12
N CYS A 13 23.52 -1.95 -7.14
CA CYS A 13 22.54 -2.40 -6.16
C CYS A 13 22.01 -3.77 -6.59
N ARG A 14 22.44 -4.82 -5.88
CA ARG A 14 22.02 -6.23 -6.03
C ARG A 14 20.53 -6.49 -5.73
N VAL A 15 19.77 -5.45 -5.41
CA VAL A 15 18.32 -5.47 -5.34
C VAL A 15 17.83 -4.61 -6.49
N LYS A 16 16.99 -5.19 -7.38
CA LYS A 16 16.23 -4.48 -8.42
C LYS A 16 15.33 -3.41 -7.78
N SER A 17 15.92 -2.32 -7.33
CA SER A 17 15.24 -1.12 -6.88
C SER A 17 15.43 -0.15 -8.03
N SER A 18 14.61 -0.32 -9.06
CA SER A 18 14.59 0.48 -10.29
C SER A 18 14.94 1.95 -10.00
N CYS A 19 16.15 2.35 -10.37
CA CYS A 19 16.51 3.75 -10.50
C CYS A 19 15.41 4.41 -11.35
N CYS A 20 14.83 5.48 -10.83
CA CYS A 20 13.83 6.32 -11.49
C CYS A 20 12.67 5.60 -12.18
N ASP A 21 11.93 4.74 -11.47
CA ASP A 21 10.50 4.73 -11.78
C ASP A 21 9.90 5.88 -10.98
N ARG A 22 9.55 6.95 -11.70
CA ARG A 22 8.73 8.08 -11.23
C ARG A 22 7.33 7.53 -10.93
N ARG A 23 7.25 6.51 -10.07
CA ARG A 23 6.04 5.73 -9.81
C ARG A 23 5.08 6.67 -9.13
N ASN A 24 4.08 7.13 -9.87
CA ASN A 24 2.90 7.76 -9.30
C ASN A 24 2.17 6.69 -8.48
N GLY A 25 2.58 6.50 -7.23
CA GLY A 25 2.10 5.44 -6.38
C GLY A 25 2.35 5.75 -4.93
N VAL A 26 1.41 5.34 -4.07
CA VAL A 26 1.47 5.59 -2.63
C VAL A 26 1.93 4.32 -1.95
N SER A 27 2.95 4.42 -1.10
CA SER A 27 3.38 3.33 -0.22
C SER A 27 2.88 3.61 1.19
N PHE A 28 2.19 2.68 1.82
CA PHE A 28 1.65 2.82 3.17
C PHE A 28 1.71 1.49 3.92
N ILE A 29 1.48 1.52 5.23
CA ILE A 29 1.55 0.35 6.10
C ILE A 29 0.14 0.00 6.56
N VAL A 30 -0.24 -1.27 6.41
CA VAL A 30 -1.55 -1.76 6.82
C VAL A 30 -1.41 -2.76 7.96
N HIS A 31 -2.08 -2.49 9.06
CA HIS A 31 -2.20 -3.38 10.21
C HIS A 31 -3.53 -4.14 10.15
N ARG A 32 -3.57 -5.33 10.76
CA ARG A 32 -4.83 -6.06 10.92
C ARG A 32 -5.56 -5.54 12.15
N ASN A 33 -6.89 -5.43 12.03
CA ASN A 33 -7.75 -5.09 13.15
C ASN A 33 -7.59 -6.13 14.29
N GLY A 34 -7.20 -5.69 15.49
CA GLY A 34 -7.08 -6.55 16.67
C GLY A 34 -5.73 -7.24 16.90
N ASP A 35 -4.70 -6.94 16.12
CA ASP A 35 -3.35 -7.52 16.26
C ASP A 35 -2.34 -6.43 16.69
N THR A 36 -2.07 -6.32 17.99
CA THR A 36 -1.11 -5.35 18.56
C THR A 36 0.35 -5.71 18.31
N PHE A 37 0.64 -7.00 18.07
CA PHE A 37 2.01 -7.49 17.84
C PHE A 37 2.40 -7.58 16.36
N ASN A 38 1.48 -7.27 15.45
CA ASN A 38 1.75 -7.37 14.03
C ASN A 38 2.41 -6.08 13.51
N PRO A 39 3.66 -6.11 13.02
CA PRO A 39 4.38 -4.91 12.56
C PRO A 39 3.74 -4.21 11.36
N GLY A 40 2.66 -4.78 10.81
CA GLY A 40 1.95 -4.26 9.65
C GLY A 40 2.62 -4.70 8.35
N ARG A 41 1.82 -4.77 7.29
CA ARG A 41 2.29 -5.11 5.94
C ARG A 41 2.43 -3.84 5.14
N ARG A 42 3.63 -3.60 4.59
CA ARG A 42 3.84 -2.51 3.65
C ARG A 42 3.17 -2.84 2.32
N VAL A 43 2.28 -1.96 1.88
CA VAL A 43 1.55 -2.07 0.63
C VAL A 43 1.96 -0.91 -0.27
N PHE A 44 2.22 -1.22 -1.53
CA PHE A 44 2.49 -0.22 -2.57
C PHE A 44 1.38 -0.28 -3.60
N ILE A 45 0.72 0.86 -3.83
CA ILE A 45 -0.37 0.97 -4.78
C ILE A 45 0.00 1.95 -5.88
N ASN A 46 -0.09 1.50 -7.13
CA ASN A 46 0.10 2.36 -8.29
C ASN A 46 -1.19 3.17 -8.52
N GLN A 47 -1.11 4.50 -8.44
CA GLN A 47 -2.27 5.39 -8.63
C GLN A 47 -2.87 5.25 -10.02
N ARG A 48 -2.08 4.93 -11.05
CA ARG A 48 -2.58 4.71 -12.42
C ARG A 48 -3.46 3.46 -12.53
N LEU A 49 -3.24 2.47 -11.67
CA LEU A 49 -4.01 1.22 -11.62
C LEU A 49 -5.15 1.28 -10.59
N ALA A 50 -5.13 2.28 -9.71
CA ALA A 50 -6.08 2.49 -8.63
C ALA A 50 -6.91 3.76 -8.86
N LEU A 51 -7.53 3.87 -10.04
CA LEU A 51 -8.39 4.99 -10.40
C LEU A 51 -9.69 5.01 -9.59
N THR A 52 -10.19 3.83 -9.23
CA THR A 52 -11.39 3.66 -8.41
C THR A 52 -11.05 3.04 -7.07
N TRP A 53 -11.88 3.33 -6.07
CA TRP A 53 -11.74 2.75 -4.73
C TRP A 53 -11.82 1.21 -4.74
N SER A 54 -12.65 0.64 -5.60
CA SER A 54 -12.78 -0.82 -5.76
C SER A 54 -11.48 -1.45 -6.27
N SER A 55 -10.86 -0.87 -7.31
CA SER A 55 -9.56 -1.34 -7.85
C SER A 55 -8.43 -1.16 -6.84
N PHE A 56 -8.44 -0.06 -6.09
CA PHE A 56 -7.51 0.16 -4.97
C PHE A 56 -7.63 -0.97 -3.93
N MET A 57 -8.83 -1.25 -3.45
CA MET A 57 -9.08 -2.29 -2.46
C MET A 57 -8.72 -3.68 -2.96
N GLU A 58 -8.93 -3.97 -4.25
CA GLU A 58 -8.50 -5.24 -4.84
C GLU A 58 -6.98 -5.41 -4.83
N GLN A 59 -6.23 -4.36 -5.19
CA GLN A 59 -4.77 -4.38 -5.11
C GLN A 59 -4.28 -4.55 -3.67
N VAL A 60 -4.91 -3.86 -2.72
CA VAL A 60 -4.61 -4.02 -1.29
C VAL A 60 -4.85 -5.45 -0.85
N ARG A 61 -5.98 -6.08 -1.21
CA ARG A 61 -6.26 -7.49 -0.91
C ARG A 61 -5.21 -8.43 -1.53
N LYS A 62 -4.83 -8.20 -2.79
CA LYS A 62 -3.78 -8.99 -3.48
C LYS A 62 -2.43 -8.91 -2.75
N GLN A 63 -2.04 -7.73 -2.29
CA GLN A 63 -0.77 -7.50 -1.58
C GLN A 63 -0.78 -8.04 -0.14
N LEU A 64 -1.94 -8.00 0.50
CA LEU A 64 -2.16 -8.50 1.84
C LEU A 64 -2.22 -10.03 1.86
N GLY A 65 -2.72 -10.66 0.79
CA GLY A 65 -2.95 -12.10 0.73
C GLY A 65 -4.39 -12.45 1.07
N GLN A 66 -4.78 -13.71 0.83
CA GLN A 66 -6.15 -14.22 0.95
C GLN A 66 -6.62 -14.28 2.41
N TYR A 67 -6.91 -13.11 3.00
CA TYR A 67 -7.51 -13.00 4.33
C TYR A 67 -9.01 -13.24 4.23
N VAL A 68 -9.50 -14.18 5.04
CA VAL A 68 -10.93 -14.43 5.27
C VAL A 68 -11.24 -13.93 6.69
N PRO A 69 -12.14 -12.95 6.88
CA PRO A 69 -13.01 -12.33 5.87
C PRO A 69 -12.28 -11.31 4.97
N ALA A 70 -12.78 -11.13 3.76
CA ALA A 70 -12.23 -10.14 2.82
C ALA A 70 -12.26 -8.73 3.43
N ILE A 71 -11.12 -8.05 3.38
CA ILE A 71 -10.96 -6.68 3.87
C ILE A 71 -11.95 -5.77 3.14
N ARG A 72 -12.80 -5.07 3.90
CA ARG A 72 -13.88 -4.24 3.34
C ARG A 72 -13.62 -2.76 3.53
N CYS A 73 -12.96 -2.39 4.62
CA CYS A 73 -12.69 -1.00 4.96
C CYS A 73 -11.25 -0.84 5.42
N ILE A 74 -10.68 0.32 5.13
CA ILE A 74 -9.43 0.77 5.69
C ILE A 74 -9.75 2.00 6.52
N VAL A 75 -9.20 2.06 7.72
CA VAL A 75 -9.45 3.13 8.67
C VAL A 75 -8.13 3.73 9.13
N SER A 76 -8.14 5.04 9.36
CA SER A 76 -7.03 5.72 10.00
C SER A 76 -7.00 5.38 11.49
N PRO A 77 -5.87 4.94 12.06
CA PRO A 77 -5.78 4.59 13.48
C PRO A 77 -5.99 5.81 14.38
N ASN A 78 -5.52 6.99 13.97
CA ASN A 78 -5.56 8.18 14.81
C ASN A 78 -6.96 8.80 14.90
N THR A 79 -7.75 8.72 13.83
CA THR A 79 -9.07 9.38 13.75
C THR A 79 -10.24 8.40 13.77
N GLY A 80 -9.99 7.10 13.58
CA GLY A 80 -11.05 6.10 13.39
C GLY A 80 -11.87 6.31 12.11
N THR A 81 -11.47 7.24 11.25
CA THR A 81 -12.19 7.57 10.02
C THR A 81 -11.97 6.48 8.98
N LYS A 82 -13.07 6.01 8.38
CA LYS A 82 -13.03 5.15 7.20
C LYS A 82 -12.59 5.94 5.98
N ILE A 83 -11.64 5.38 5.25
CA ILE A 83 -11.15 5.94 4.00
C ILE A 83 -12.06 5.45 2.88
N GLU A 84 -12.55 6.38 2.07
CA GLU A 84 -13.42 6.08 0.93
C GLU A 84 -12.75 6.43 -0.41
N SER A 85 -11.68 7.24 -0.38
CA SER A 85 -10.95 7.67 -1.59
C SER A 85 -9.45 7.44 -1.46
N VAL A 86 -8.79 7.30 -2.62
CA VAL A 86 -7.32 7.13 -2.70
C VAL A 86 -6.58 8.42 -2.33
N GLY A 87 -7.22 9.59 -2.47
CA GLY A 87 -6.63 10.90 -2.17
C GLY A 87 -6.40 11.15 -0.67
N ASP A 88 -7.17 10.51 0.20
CA ASP A 88 -7.00 10.60 1.65
C ASP A 88 -5.85 9.73 2.18
N ILE A 89 -5.23 8.93 1.31
CA ILE A 89 -4.13 8.04 1.69
C ILE A 89 -2.81 8.78 1.58
N MET A 90 -2.16 8.91 2.73
CA MET A 90 -0.85 9.51 2.89
C MET A 90 0.24 8.45 2.74
N GLU A 91 1.37 8.88 2.19
CA GLU A 91 2.56 8.03 2.09
C GLU A 91 3.17 7.75 3.46
N ASN A 92 3.71 6.54 3.61
CA ASN A 92 4.36 6.02 4.82
C ASN A 92 3.48 6.10 6.09
N HIS A 93 2.18 6.30 5.93
CA HIS A 93 1.23 6.35 7.02
C HIS A 93 0.72 4.95 7.38
N ARG A 94 0.24 4.78 8.61
CA ARG A 94 -0.29 3.53 9.13
C ARG A 94 -1.80 3.53 9.01
N TYR A 95 -2.36 2.42 8.57
CA TYR A 95 -3.79 2.21 8.42
C TYR A 95 -4.19 0.85 8.98
N VAL A 96 -5.43 0.72 9.42
CA VAL A 96 -5.97 -0.56 9.90
C VAL A 96 -6.94 -1.12 8.88
N ALA A 97 -6.72 -2.37 8.47
CA ALA A 97 -7.64 -3.12 7.63
C ALA A 97 -8.70 -3.79 8.49
N VAL A 98 -9.96 -3.45 8.22
CA VAL A 98 -11.12 -4.01 8.91
C VAL A 98 -11.84 -4.99 7.97
N PRO A 99 -11.93 -6.27 8.35
CA PRO A 99 -12.71 -7.26 7.62
C PRO A 99 -14.21 -7.09 7.88
N ARG A 100 -15.05 -7.64 7.00
CA ARG A 100 -16.51 -7.60 7.18
C ARG A 100 -16.92 -8.37 8.44
N GLY A 101 -17.64 -7.71 9.35
CA GLY A 101 -18.24 -8.34 10.53
C GLY A 101 -17.44 -8.20 11.83
N GLU A 102 -16.24 -7.60 11.80
CA GLU A 102 -15.45 -7.33 13.02
C GLU A 102 -15.62 -5.87 13.46
N PRO A 103 -15.84 -5.60 14.76
CA PRO A 103 -15.85 -4.24 15.29
C PRO A 103 -14.45 -3.62 15.21
N LEU A 104 -14.36 -2.33 14.92
CA LEU A 104 -13.11 -1.58 14.91
C LEU A 104 -12.47 -1.61 16.30
N LYS A 105 -11.31 -2.23 16.43
CA LYS A 105 -10.45 -2.13 17.61
C LYS A 105 -9.35 -1.14 17.27
N LEU A 106 -9.51 0.10 17.73
CA LEU A 106 -8.46 1.11 17.63
C LEU A 106 -7.24 0.59 18.41
N LEU A 107 -6.06 0.71 17.81
CA LEU A 107 -4.83 0.50 18.56
C LEU A 107 -4.69 1.71 19.49
N GLU A 108 -4.75 1.47 20.80
CA GLU A 108 -4.35 2.45 21.82
C GLU A 108 -2.84 2.74 21.74
#